data_AF-A0A962TFI1-F1
#
_entry.id   AF-A0A962TFI1-F1
#
_cell.length_a   1.000
_cell.length_b   1.000
_cell.length_c   1.000
_cell.angle_alpha   90.00
_cell.angle_beta   90.00
_cell.angle_gamma   90.00
#
_symmetry.space_group_name_H-M   'P 1'
#
loop_
_entity.id
_entity.type
_entity.pdbx_description
1 polymer ?
#
loop_
_entity_poly.entity_id
_entity_poly.type
_entity_poly.pdbx_seq_one_letter_code
_entity_poly.pdbx_strand_id
1 'polypeptide(L)'
;MPLLDIFLLRPQACIHACENRRAPLWISVFIIVIGVAYGILVALLQRSFGGELQGIPVAGIPLWVLTLGNILPGILIVIMVHIGIMLVAWLMAKAVGGPGLLALLYRSAGYLLPLLLPALPAIAFTVATTTTTAHSAGSLPWLYLALAVVSAALFLAGLYQMFRVTQNFPSTRALFATALFAAFSVSILSLA
;
A
#
# COMPACT_ATOMS: atom_id res chain seq x y z
N MET A 1 18.86 7.63 10.38
CA MET A 1 17.42 7.98 10.46
C MET A 1 16.70 7.15 9.40
N PRO A 2 16.17 5.96 9.73
CA PRO A 2 15.65 5.02 8.73
C PRO A 2 14.47 5.59 7.92
N LEU A 3 13.63 6.46 8.50
CA LEU A 3 12.50 7.07 7.78
C LEU A 3 12.93 7.98 6.62
N LEU A 4 13.93 8.84 6.84
CA LEU A 4 14.44 9.72 5.78
C LEU A 4 15.11 8.88 4.68
N ASP A 5 15.82 7.82 5.06
CA ASP A 5 16.41 6.90 4.09
C ASP A 5 15.35 6.13 3.28
N ILE A 6 14.16 5.84 3.85
CA ILE A 6 13.02 5.27 3.11
C ILE A 6 12.52 6.26 2.05
N PHE A 7 12.24 7.51 2.43
CA PHE A 7 11.70 8.51 1.48
C PHE A 7 12.72 8.94 0.42
N LEU A 8 14.02 8.88 0.74
CA LEU A 8 15.10 9.08 -0.21
C LEU A 8 15.47 7.81 -1.01
N LEU A 9 14.73 6.71 -0.82
CA LEU A 9 14.92 5.43 -1.52
C LEU A 9 16.36 4.90 -1.42
N ARG A 10 16.99 5.14 -0.27
CA ARG A 10 18.37 4.78 0.00
C ARG A 10 18.48 3.29 0.34
N PRO A 11 19.46 2.54 -0.22
CA PRO A 11 19.65 1.12 0.07
C PRO A 11 19.78 0.80 1.56
N GLN A 12 20.29 1.75 2.35
CA GLN A 12 20.45 1.66 3.80
C GLN A 12 19.13 1.33 4.52
N ALA A 13 17.99 1.81 4.02
CA ALA A 13 16.69 1.47 4.60
C ALA A 13 16.36 -0.03 4.45
N CYS A 14 16.65 -0.62 3.28
CA CYS A 14 16.46 -2.05 3.04
C CYS A 14 17.44 -2.89 3.86
N ILE A 15 18.72 -2.48 3.91
CA ILE A 15 19.75 -3.16 4.71
C ILE A 15 19.33 -3.17 6.18
N HIS A 16 18.91 -2.02 6.71
CA HIS A 16 18.41 -1.91 8.07
C HIS A 16 17.20 -2.81 8.34
N ALA A 17 16.25 -2.91 7.40
CA ALA A 17 15.10 -3.81 7.52
C ALA A 17 15.53 -5.29 7.58
N CYS A 18 16.57 -5.68 6.86
CA CYS A 18 17.11 -7.04 6.88
C CYS A 18 17.85 -7.37 8.18
N GLU A 19 18.72 -6.47 8.64
CA GLU A 19 19.68 -6.72 9.72
C GLU A 19 19.12 -6.42 11.12
N ASN A 20 18.19 -5.47 11.24
CA ASN A 20 17.69 -5.06 12.55
C ASN A 20 16.73 -6.08 13.14
N ARG A 21 17.03 -6.57 14.35
CA ARG A 21 16.16 -7.47 15.13
C ARG A 21 14.79 -6.86 15.45
N ARG A 22 14.70 -5.53 15.53
CA ARG A 22 13.44 -4.80 15.78
C ARG A 22 12.64 -4.48 14.51
N ALA A 23 13.13 -4.82 13.31
CA ALA A 23 12.41 -4.57 12.06
C ALA A 23 10.97 -5.13 12.03
N PRO A 24 10.67 -6.33 12.56
CA PRO A 24 9.30 -6.84 12.63
C PRO A 24 8.35 -5.91 13.39
N LEU A 25 8.80 -5.30 14.49
CA LEU A 25 7.98 -4.36 15.26
C LEU A 25 7.66 -3.11 14.45
N TRP A 26 8.64 -2.56 13.71
CA TRP A 26 8.43 -1.41 12.83
C TRP A 26 7.43 -1.70 11.72
N ILE A 27 7.50 -2.89 11.12
CA ILE A 27 6.57 -3.33 10.07
C ILE A 27 5.15 -3.39 10.62
N SER A 28 4.96 -4.01 11.80
CA SER A 28 3.65 -4.05 12.46
C SER A 28 3.12 -2.64 12.73
N VAL A 29 3.96 -1.72 13.20
CA VAL A 29 3.58 -0.31 13.40
C VAL A 29 3.17 0.35 12.07
N PHE A 30 3.94 0.17 10.99
CA PHE A 30 3.59 0.73 9.69
C PHE A 30 2.27 0.18 9.15
N ILE A 31 2.05 -1.14 9.25
CA ILE A 31 0.78 -1.78 8.87
C ILE A 31 -0.39 -1.18 9.63
N ILE A 32 -0.27 -1.08 10.96
CA ILE A 32 -1.35 -0.55 11.82
C ILE A 32 -1.61 0.93 11.49
N VAL A 33 -0.57 1.76 11.43
CA VAL A 33 -0.70 3.20 11.18
C VAL A 33 -1.35 3.46 9.81
N ILE A 34 -0.91 2.75 8.77
CA ILE A 34 -1.46 2.91 7.42
C ILE A 34 -2.89 2.39 7.35
N GLY A 35 -3.19 1.26 8.01
CA GLY A 35 -4.54 0.72 8.09
C GLY A 35 -5.52 1.64 8.81
N VAL A 36 -5.09 2.23 9.93
CA VAL A 36 -5.86 3.23 10.68
C VAL A 36 -6.08 4.48 9.82
N ALA A 37 -5.02 5.02 9.20
CA ALA A 37 -5.13 6.21 8.36
C ALA A 37 -6.07 5.98 7.17
N TYR A 38 -5.96 4.83 6.50
CA TYR A 38 -6.85 4.42 5.43
C TYR A 38 -8.31 4.30 5.91
N GLY A 39 -8.56 3.60 7.01
CA GLY A 39 -9.91 3.42 7.56
C GLY A 39 -10.57 4.73 7.99
N ILE A 40 -9.81 5.62 8.64
CA ILE A 40 -10.30 6.97 8.99
C ILE A 40 -10.69 7.74 7.72
N LEU A 41 -9.85 7.67 6.69
CA LEU A 41 -10.10 8.41 5.45
C LEU A 41 -11.34 7.88 4.72
N VAL A 42 -11.54 6.57 4.68
CA VAL A 42 -12.77 5.95 4.15
C VAL A 42 -13.99 6.45 4.92
N ALA A 43 -13.96 6.41 6.26
CA ALA A 43 -15.08 6.86 7.10
C ALA A 43 -15.42 8.34 6.88
N LEU A 44 -14.41 9.21 6.79
CA LEU A 44 -14.60 10.63 6.52
C LEU A 44 -15.20 10.86 5.12
N LEU A 45 -14.73 10.14 4.11
CA LEU A 45 -15.23 10.26 2.75
C LEU A 45 -16.66 9.74 2.62
N GLN A 46 -16.97 8.58 3.21
CA GLN A 46 -18.34 8.06 3.31
C GLN A 46 -19.27 9.08 3.97
N ARG A 47 -18.83 9.70 5.08
CA ARG A 47 -19.61 10.75 5.76
C ARG A 47 -19.81 11.98 4.89
N SER A 48 -18.81 12.36 4.09
CA SER A 48 -18.86 13.53 3.22
C SER A 48 -19.77 13.33 1.99
N PHE A 49 -19.80 12.11 1.43
CA PHE A 49 -20.67 11.79 0.29
C PHE A 49 -22.11 11.53 0.69
N GLY A 50 -22.34 11.08 1.92
CA GLY A 50 -23.67 10.75 2.41
C GLY A 50 -24.22 9.47 1.78
N GLY A 51 -25.51 9.44 1.50
CA GLY A 51 -26.20 8.25 1.00
C GLY A 51 -26.44 7.20 2.09
N GLU A 52 -26.49 5.94 1.67
CA GLU A 52 -26.75 4.81 2.55
C GLU A 52 -25.61 3.79 2.50
N LEU A 53 -25.33 3.17 3.64
CA LEU A 53 -24.49 1.99 3.79
C LEU A 53 -25.39 0.81 4.13
N GLN A 54 -25.54 -0.14 3.21
CA GLN A 54 -26.39 -1.33 3.38
C GLN A 54 -27.83 -0.99 3.83
N GLY A 55 -28.42 0.07 3.27
CA GLY A 55 -29.77 0.54 3.60
C GLY A 55 -29.88 1.40 4.85
N ILE A 56 -28.77 1.72 5.52
CA ILE A 56 -28.73 2.63 6.66
C ILE A 56 -28.16 3.99 6.21
N PRO A 57 -28.89 5.11 6.39
CA PRO A 57 -28.38 6.44 6.07
C PRO A 57 -27.10 6.74 6.85
N VAL A 58 -26.03 7.10 6.14
CA VAL A 58 -24.72 7.40 6.75
C VAL A 58 -24.84 8.54 7.77
N ALA A 59 -25.76 9.49 7.53
CA ALA A 59 -26.05 10.60 8.41
C ALA A 59 -26.49 10.17 9.83
N GLY A 60 -27.24 9.07 9.94
CA GLY A 60 -27.73 8.52 11.21
C GLY A 60 -26.69 7.73 12.00
N ILE A 61 -25.59 7.31 11.36
CA ILE A 61 -24.50 6.57 12.02
C ILE A 61 -23.60 7.57 12.76
N PRO A 62 -23.35 7.40 14.08
CA PRO A 62 -22.41 8.25 14.80
C PRO A 62 -21.00 8.16 14.20
N LEU A 63 -20.30 9.29 14.07
CA LEU A 63 -18.99 9.34 13.41
C LEU A 63 -17.96 8.39 14.05
N TRP A 64 -17.99 8.24 15.37
CA TRP A 64 -17.07 7.33 16.06
C TRP A 64 -17.34 5.85 15.71
N VAL A 65 -18.61 5.45 15.52
CA VAL A 65 -18.99 4.10 15.08
C VAL A 65 -18.51 3.87 13.65
N LEU A 66 -18.76 4.85 12.76
CA LEU A 66 -18.33 4.77 11.37
C LEU A 66 -16.80 4.70 11.25
N THR A 67 -16.09 5.47 12.07
CA THR A 67 -14.62 5.50 12.08
C THR A 67 -14.05 4.19 12.61
N LEU A 68 -14.52 3.72 13.77
CA LEU A 68 -14.05 2.46 14.36
C LEU A 68 -14.38 1.27 13.46
N GLY A 69 -15.57 1.27 12.86
CA GLY A 69 -16.04 0.27 11.90
C GLY A 69 -15.19 0.19 10.63
N ASN A 70 -14.52 1.27 10.22
CA ASN A 70 -13.60 1.27 9.08
C ASN A 70 -12.13 1.04 9.47
N ILE A 71 -11.71 1.35 10.71
CA ILE A 71 -10.34 1.13 11.17
C ILE A 71 -9.96 -0.36 11.13
N LEU A 72 -10.80 -1.23 11.68
CA LEU A 72 -10.48 -2.66 11.77
C LEU A 72 -10.37 -3.31 10.37
N PRO A 73 -11.35 -3.14 9.46
CA PRO A 73 -11.20 -3.54 8.06
C PRO A 73 -10.00 -2.88 7.39
N GLY A 74 -9.70 -1.62 7.69
CA GLY A 74 -8.55 -0.92 7.13
C GLY A 74 -7.22 -1.59 7.47
N ILE A 75 -7.03 -1.98 8.73
CA ILE A 75 -5.85 -2.75 9.18
C ILE A 75 -5.81 -4.11 8.47
N LEU A 76 -6.94 -4.82 8.40
CA LEU A 76 -7.02 -6.12 7.73
C LEU A 76 -6.66 -6.03 6.23
N ILE A 77 -7.19 -5.02 5.54
CA ILE A 77 -6.89 -4.76 4.13
C ILE A 77 -5.39 -4.50 3.94
N VAL A 78 -4.77 -3.69 4.79
CA VAL A 78 -3.32 -3.44 4.69
C VAL A 78 -2.50 -4.71 4.94
N ILE A 79 -2.91 -5.58 5.87
CA ILE A 79 -2.28 -6.89 6.07
C ILE A 79 -2.38 -7.73 4.80
N MET A 80 -3.58 -7.86 4.23
CA MET A 80 -3.82 -8.65 3.02
C MET A 80 -3.03 -8.11 1.82
N VAL A 81 -3.04 -6.79 1.62
CA VAL A 81 -2.28 -6.10 0.57
C VAL A 81 -0.79 -6.31 0.76
N HIS A 82 -0.27 -6.19 2.00
CA HIS A 82 1.14 -6.41 2.29
C HIS A 82 1.57 -7.85 1.97
N ILE A 83 0.76 -8.84 2.35
CA ILE A 83 0.99 -10.25 2.01
C ILE A 83 0.97 -10.45 0.49
N GLY A 84 -0.02 -9.87 -0.21
CA GLY A 84 -0.15 -9.95 -1.66
C GLY A 84 1.06 -9.35 -2.39
N ILE A 85 1.45 -8.13 -2.03
CA ILE A 85 2.66 -7.46 -2.54
C ILE A 85 3.90 -8.35 -2.34
N MET A 86 4.05 -8.92 -1.15
CA MET A 86 5.21 -9.74 -0.82
C MET A 86 5.25 -11.03 -1.64
N LEU A 87 4.10 -11.70 -1.82
CA LEU A 87 3.98 -12.89 -2.67
C LEU A 87 4.31 -12.58 -4.12
N VAL A 88 3.75 -11.50 -4.68
CA VAL A 88 4.04 -11.10 -6.06
C VAL A 88 5.52 -10.75 -6.22
N ALA A 89 6.10 -9.96 -5.30
CA ALA A 89 7.52 -9.62 -5.34
C ALA A 89 8.40 -10.87 -5.28
N TRP A 90 8.05 -11.86 -4.46
CA TRP A 90 8.75 -13.13 -4.38
C TRP A 90 8.64 -13.95 -5.68
N LEU A 91 7.44 -14.05 -6.26
CA LEU A 91 7.24 -14.72 -7.55
C LEU A 91 8.07 -14.05 -8.65
N MET A 92 8.11 -12.72 -8.71
CA MET A 92 8.94 -12.00 -9.68
C MET A 92 10.43 -12.25 -9.43
N ALA A 93 10.89 -12.25 -8.18
CA ALA A 93 12.27 -12.60 -7.85
C ALA A 93 12.63 -14.03 -8.31
N LYS A 94 11.73 -15.00 -8.14
CA LYS A 94 11.92 -16.38 -8.62
C LYS A 94 11.91 -16.45 -10.14
N ALA A 95 10.98 -15.76 -10.80
CA ALA A 95 10.83 -15.76 -12.26
C ALA A 95 12.08 -15.24 -12.99
N VAL A 96 12.78 -14.28 -12.40
CA VAL A 96 14.02 -13.74 -12.97
C VAL A 96 15.30 -14.49 -12.54
N GLY A 97 15.14 -15.70 -11.97
CA GLY A 97 16.25 -16.57 -11.59
C GLY A 97 16.94 -16.16 -10.27
N GLY A 98 16.22 -15.55 -9.35
CA GLY A 98 16.74 -15.17 -8.04
C GLY A 98 16.63 -16.21 -6.95
N PRO A 99 17.32 -15.96 -5.81
CA PRO A 99 17.28 -16.86 -4.67
C PRO A 99 15.88 -16.93 -4.04
N GLY A 100 15.05 -15.90 -4.20
CA GLY A 100 13.68 -15.88 -3.68
C GLY A 100 13.65 -15.87 -2.16
N LEU A 101 14.49 -15.03 -1.54
CA LEU A 101 14.61 -14.93 -0.09
C LEU A 101 13.39 -14.22 0.52
N LEU A 102 12.32 -14.98 0.70
CA LEU A 102 11.00 -14.52 1.15
C LEU A 102 11.07 -13.69 2.44
N ALA A 103 11.85 -14.14 3.43
CA ALA A 103 11.96 -13.46 4.72
C ALA A 103 12.58 -12.05 4.59
N LEU A 104 13.55 -11.87 3.70
CA LEU A 104 14.18 -10.56 3.46
C LEU A 104 13.26 -9.63 2.68
N LEU A 105 12.53 -10.17 1.71
CA LEU A 105 11.51 -9.43 0.96
C LEU A 105 10.38 -8.97 1.87
N TYR A 106 9.86 -9.85 2.73
CA TYR A 106 8.83 -9.51 3.71
C TYR A 106 9.26 -8.33 4.59
N ARG A 107 10.49 -8.41 5.16
CA ARG A 107 10.99 -7.35 6.03
C ARG A 107 11.14 -6.00 5.31
N SER A 108 11.72 -6.04 4.12
CA SER A 108 12.01 -4.83 3.34
C SER A 108 10.75 -4.22 2.72
N ALA A 109 9.79 -5.04 2.29
CA ALA A 109 8.53 -4.58 1.73
C ALA A 109 7.69 -3.83 2.77
N GLY A 110 7.76 -4.21 4.04
CA GLY A 110 7.07 -3.49 5.11
C GLY A 110 7.59 -2.05 5.29
N TYR A 111 8.87 -1.82 5.00
CA TYR A 111 9.49 -0.49 5.01
C TYR A 111 9.10 0.36 3.79
N LEU A 112 8.53 -0.24 2.74
CA LEU A 112 8.00 0.49 1.58
C LEU A 112 6.57 0.98 1.80
N LEU A 113 5.84 0.43 2.78
CA LEU A 113 4.45 0.80 3.05
C LEU A 113 4.24 2.32 3.26
N PRO A 114 5.11 3.06 3.98
CA PRO A 114 4.95 4.51 4.13
C PRO A 114 4.97 5.29 2.81
N LEU A 115 5.60 4.76 1.75
CA LEU A 115 5.61 5.37 0.42
C LEU A 115 4.23 5.35 -0.25
N LEU A 116 3.31 4.52 0.25
CA LEU A 116 1.92 4.42 -0.23
C LEU A 116 0.96 5.38 0.49
N LEU A 117 1.41 6.07 1.55
CA LEU A 117 0.58 7.03 2.29
C LEU A 117 -0.07 8.09 1.38
N PRO A 118 0.63 8.71 0.42
CA PRO A 118 0.02 9.72 -0.44
C PRO A 118 -1.04 9.15 -1.40
N ALA A 119 -1.04 7.83 -1.68
CA ALA A 119 -2.08 7.19 -2.49
C ALA A 119 -3.39 6.94 -1.74
N LEU A 120 -3.36 6.95 -0.39
CA LEU A 120 -4.53 6.60 0.43
C LEU A 120 -5.79 7.41 0.09
N PRO A 121 -5.75 8.74 -0.17
CA PRO A 121 -6.93 9.50 -0.56
C PRO A 121 -7.61 8.98 -1.83
N ALA A 122 -6.84 8.59 -2.85
CA ALA A 122 -7.43 8.04 -4.07
C ALA A 122 -8.07 6.67 -3.80
N ILE A 123 -7.38 5.80 -3.05
CA ILE A 123 -7.89 4.47 -2.73
C ILE A 123 -9.15 4.56 -1.86
N ALA A 124 -9.13 5.41 -0.82
CA ALA A 124 -10.26 5.61 0.07
C ALA A 124 -11.46 6.25 -0.64
N PHE A 125 -11.21 7.17 -1.58
CA PHE A 125 -12.25 7.76 -2.42
C PHE A 125 -12.98 6.68 -3.21
N THR A 126 -12.25 5.88 -3.99
CA THR A 126 -12.84 4.81 -4.81
C THR A 126 -13.67 3.84 -3.97
N VAL A 127 -13.19 3.49 -2.78
CA VAL A 127 -13.91 2.58 -1.85
C VAL A 127 -15.17 3.25 -1.30
N ALA A 128 -15.08 4.50 -0.84
CA ALA A 128 -16.23 5.22 -0.30
C ALA A 128 -17.33 5.42 -1.36
N THR A 129 -16.97 5.74 -2.62
CA THR A 129 -17.94 5.93 -3.71
C THR A 129 -18.57 4.62 -4.20
N THR A 130 -17.88 3.49 -4.05
CA THR A 130 -18.40 2.17 -4.48
C THR A 130 -19.24 1.48 -3.40
N THR A 131 -19.02 1.82 -2.13
CA THR A 131 -19.74 1.22 -1.00
C THR A 131 -20.99 2.01 -0.58
N THR A 132 -21.07 3.28 -0.95
CA THR A 132 -22.24 4.12 -0.67
C THR A 132 -23.10 4.28 -1.92
N THR A 133 -24.43 4.32 -1.75
CA THR A 133 -25.39 4.55 -2.85
C THR A 133 -25.59 6.04 -3.17
N ALA A 134 -24.63 6.88 -2.77
CA ALA A 134 -24.74 8.32 -2.93
C ALA A 134 -24.78 8.71 -4.41
N HIS A 135 -25.87 9.36 -4.83
CA HIS A 135 -26.09 9.78 -6.23
C HIS A 135 -25.20 10.97 -6.64
N SER A 136 -24.42 11.54 -5.71
CA SER A 136 -23.63 12.76 -5.89
C SER A 136 -22.11 12.55 -5.70
N ALA A 137 -21.63 11.30 -5.76
CA ALA A 137 -20.20 11.05 -5.78
C ALA A 137 -19.59 11.71 -7.03
N GLY A 138 -18.91 12.85 -6.83
CA GLY A 138 -18.23 13.58 -7.91
C GLY A 138 -17.08 12.78 -8.52
N SER A 139 -16.39 13.36 -9.50
CA SER A 139 -15.17 12.75 -10.03
C SER A 139 -14.03 12.77 -9.01
N LEU A 140 -13.11 11.80 -9.12
CA LEU A 140 -11.90 11.75 -8.30
C LEU A 140 -11.09 13.05 -8.50
N PRO A 141 -10.77 13.80 -7.44
CA PRO A 141 -9.95 14.99 -7.55
C PRO A 141 -8.58 14.69 -8.18
N TRP A 142 -8.15 15.51 -9.15
CA TRP A 142 -6.87 15.34 -9.85
C TRP A 142 -5.67 15.28 -8.91
N LEU A 143 -5.72 16.00 -7.79
CA LEU A 143 -4.68 15.95 -6.76
C LEU A 143 -4.51 14.54 -6.18
N TYR A 144 -5.61 13.83 -5.91
CA TYR A 144 -5.56 12.47 -5.36
C TYR A 144 -4.96 11.50 -6.38
N LEU A 145 -5.31 11.66 -7.65
CA LEU A 145 -4.72 10.88 -8.74
C LEU A 145 -3.21 11.14 -8.86
N ALA A 146 -2.77 12.41 -8.82
CA ALA A 146 -1.36 12.77 -8.90
C ALA A 146 -0.56 12.15 -7.73
N LEU A 147 -1.09 12.23 -6.50
CA LEU A 147 -0.44 11.63 -5.33
C LEU A 147 -0.39 10.09 -5.43
N ALA A 148 -1.41 9.45 -6.00
CA ALA A 148 -1.41 8.01 -6.25
C ALA A 148 -0.32 7.60 -7.26
N VAL A 149 -0.19 8.35 -8.36
CA VAL A 149 0.87 8.12 -9.37
C VAL A 149 2.26 8.30 -8.76
N VAL A 150 2.48 9.37 -7.99
CA VAL A 150 3.76 9.62 -7.30
C VAL A 150 4.08 8.49 -6.33
N SER A 151 3.11 8.05 -5.53
CA SER A 151 3.29 6.95 -4.58
C SER A 151 3.62 5.63 -5.29
N ALA A 152 2.95 5.33 -6.40
CA ALA A 152 3.24 4.15 -7.20
C ALA A 152 4.67 4.20 -7.77
N ALA A 153 5.11 5.35 -8.29
CA ALA A 153 6.47 5.54 -8.78
C ALA A 153 7.52 5.35 -7.67
N LEU A 154 7.30 5.95 -6.49
CA LEU A 154 8.18 5.79 -5.32
C LEU A 154 8.23 4.33 -4.86
N PHE A 155 7.07 3.65 -4.82
CA PHE A 155 6.98 2.25 -4.45
C PHE A 155 7.75 1.35 -5.42
N LEU A 156 7.60 1.54 -6.74
CA LEU A 156 8.33 0.76 -7.75
C LEU A 156 9.84 1.02 -7.69
N ALA A 157 10.25 2.27 -7.48
CA ALA A 157 11.66 2.61 -7.30
C ALA A 157 12.24 1.99 -6.00
N GLY A 158 11.45 1.97 -4.93
CA GLY A 158 11.78 1.26 -3.69
C GLY A 158 11.89 -0.25 -3.89
N LEU A 159 10.97 -0.83 -4.67
CA LEU A 159 10.96 -2.26 -5.02
C LEU A 159 12.22 -2.64 -5.82
N TYR A 160 12.64 -1.79 -6.75
CA TYR A 160 13.90 -1.96 -7.47
C TYR A 160 15.10 -2.03 -6.51
N GLN A 161 15.21 -1.10 -5.56
CA GLN A 161 16.30 -1.13 -4.56
C GLN A 161 16.18 -2.36 -3.64
N MET A 162 14.97 -2.72 -3.25
CA MET A 162 14.71 -3.92 -2.45
C MET A 162 15.20 -5.17 -3.15
N PHE A 163 14.96 -5.35 -4.46
CA PHE A 163 15.48 -6.50 -5.20
C PHE A 163 17.01 -6.52 -5.27
N ARG A 164 17.64 -5.36 -5.47
CA ARG A 164 19.11 -5.26 -5.47
C ARG A 164 19.71 -5.67 -4.14
N VAL A 165 19.14 -5.21 -3.03
CA VAL A 165 19.67 -5.48 -1.68
C VAL A 165 19.33 -6.89 -1.22
N THR A 166 18.06 -7.31 -1.33
CA THR A 166 17.60 -8.58 -0.74
C THR A 166 17.89 -9.80 -1.60
N GLN A 167 17.91 -9.65 -2.93
CA GLN A 167 18.11 -10.76 -3.87
C GLN A 167 19.49 -10.72 -4.53
N ASN A 168 20.34 -9.75 -4.17
CA ASN A 168 21.65 -9.51 -4.78
C ASN A 168 21.59 -9.40 -6.31
N PHE A 169 20.55 -8.75 -6.84
CA PHE A 169 20.38 -8.62 -8.28
C PHE A 169 21.26 -7.53 -8.89
N PRO A 170 21.84 -7.77 -10.08
CA PRO A 170 22.34 -6.68 -10.92
C PRO A 170 21.19 -5.77 -11.34
N SER A 171 21.50 -4.53 -11.71
CA SER A 171 20.51 -3.51 -12.06
C SER A 171 19.52 -3.96 -13.14
N THR A 172 19.99 -4.65 -14.18
CA THR A 172 19.12 -5.15 -15.26
C THR A 172 18.06 -6.13 -14.78
N ARG A 173 18.44 -7.07 -13.92
CA ARG A 173 17.54 -8.09 -13.37
C ARG A 173 16.54 -7.49 -12.37
N ALA A 174 17.00 -6.54 -11.55
CA ALA A 174 16.12 -5.81 -10.65
C ALA A 174 15.09 -4.96 -11.41
N LEU A 175 15.50 -4.27 -12.48
CA LEU A 175 14.58 -3.55 -13.36
C LEU A 175 13.54 -4.49 -13.97
N PHE A 176 13.98 -5.64 -14.49
CA PHE A 176 13.06 -6.60 -15.10
C PHE A 176 12.06 -7.18 -14.09
N ALA A 177 12.50 -7.52 -12.87
CA ALA A 177 11.61 -7.97 -11.80
C ALA A 177 10.60 -6.89 -11.37
N THR A 178 11.02 -5.63 -11.25
CA THR A 178 10.13 -4.50 -10.95
C THR A 178 9.15 -4.25 -12.09
N ALA A 179 9.59 -4.34 -13.35
CA ALA A 179 8.73 -4.18 -14.51
C ALA A 179 7.68 -5.29 -14.60
N LEU A 180 8.06 -6.55 -14.33
CA LEU A 180 7.12 -7.66 -14.24
C LEU A 180 6.11 -7.47 -13.10
N PHE A 181 6.55 -6.97 -11.95
CA PHE A 181 5.64 -6.63 -10.85
C PHE A 181 4.60 -5.58 -11.30
N ALA A 182 5.07 -4.48 -11.91
CA ALA A 182 4.19 -3.43 -12.40
C ALA A 182 3.22 -3.93 -13.47
N ALA A 183 3.71 -4.71 -14.45
CA ALA A 183 2.89 -5.31 -15.49
C ALA A 183 1.82 -6.23 -14.90
N PHE A 184 2.19 -7.08 -13.94
CA PHE A 184 1.25 -7.95 -13.25
C PHE A 184 0.18 -7.17 -12.48
N SER A 185 0.55 -6.11 -11.76
CA SER A 185 -0.42 -5.24 -11.09
C SER A 185 -1.38 -4.56 -12.06
N VAL A 186 -0.90 -4.08 -13.21
CA VAL A 186 -1.74 -3.49 -14.26
C VAL A 186 -2.66 -4.54 -14.88
N SER A 187 -2.17 -5.76 -15.11
CA SER A 187 -3.00 -6.86 -15.61
C SER A 187 -4.12 -7.24 -14.65
N ILE A 188 -3.86 -7.29 -13.34
CA ILE A 188 -4.92 -7.48 -12.33
C ILE A 188 -5.96 -6.36 -12.42
N LEU A 189 -5.51 -5.11 -12.52
CA LEU A 189 -6.41 -3.97 -12.63
C LEU A 189 -7.29 -4.05 -13.90
N SER A 190 -6.75 -4.57 -15.01
CA SER A 190 -7.52 -4.72 -16.25
C SER A 190 -8.56 -5.85 -16.23
N LEU A 191 -8.48 -6.75 -15.25
CA LEU A 191 -9.44 -7.84 -15.06
C LEU A 191 -10.58 -7.49 -14.09
N ALA A 192 -10.40 -6.40 -13.31
CA ALA A 192 -11.35 -5.91 -12.32
C ALA A 192 -12.30 -4.88 -12.93
#